data_AF-A0A2P6FYU8-F1
#
_entry.id   AF-A0A2P6FYU8-F1
#
_cell.length_a   1.000
_cell.length_b   1.000
_cell.length_c   1.000
_cell.angle_alpha   90.00
_cell.angle_beta   90.00
_cell.angle_gamma   90.00
#
_symmetry.space_group_name_H-M   'P 1'
#
loop_
_entity.id
_entity.type
_entity.pdbx_description
1 polymer ?
#
loop_
_entity_poly.entity_id
_entity_poly.type
_entity_poly.pdbx_seq_one_letter_code
_entity_poly.pdbx_strand_id
1 'polypeptide(L)'
;MNFVTICLVVASGFFLISCGEKRKITLSKEQVITNCLNEKQNAIFPEAEVNISKSKKGNSVGVSLSFSSNFIKGIDPEIVYIDCIKRLSD
;
A
#
# COMPACT_ATOMS: atom_id res chain seq x y z
N MET A 1 -3.70 53.08 -24.06
CA MET A 1 -4.60 52.21 -23.28
C MET A 1 -3.81 51.67 -22.10
N ASN A 2 -4.13 52.24 -20.93
CA ASN A 2 -3.90 51.79 -19.56
C ASN A 2 -2.84 50.71 -19.28
N PHE A 3 -1.70 51.18 -18.79
CA PHE A 3 -1.11 50.65 -17.56
C PHE A 3 -2.14 50.70 -16.41
N VAL A 4 -1.93 49.87 -15.39
CA VAL A 4 -2.60 49.81 -14.08
C VAL A 4 -3.65 48.70 -13.96
N THR A 5 -3.41 47.81 -12.98
CA THR A 5 -4.23 46.67 -12.51
C THR A 5 -4.32 45.53 -13.51
N ILE A 6 -3.52 44.47 -13.43
CA ILE A 6 -3.56 43.44 -12.37
C ILE A 6 -2.13 42.89 -12.14
N CYS A 7 -1.31 43.67 -11.43
CA CYS A 7 -0.20 43.15 -10.61
C CYS A 7 -0.71 43.10 -9.18
N LEU A 8 -1.54 42.12 -8.84
CA LEU A 8 -1.91 41.69 -7.49
C LEU A 8 -3.01 40.65 -7.73
N VAL A 9 -2.71 39.36 -7.75
CA VAL A 9 -2.91 38.40 -6.64
C VAL A 9 -3.00 37.08 -7.44
N VAL A 10 -2.08 36.13 -7.47
CA VAL A 10 -1.26 35.52 -6.45
C VAL A 10 0.03 35.09 -7.13
N ALA A 11 1.14 35.70 -6.72
CA ALA A 11 2.43 35.06 -6.79
C ALA A 11 2.37 33.77 -5.96
N SER A 12 2.60 32.62 -6.58
CA SER A 12 3.22 31.41 -6.00
C SER A 12 2.68 30.17 -6.70
N GLY A 13 3.54 29.59 -7.51
CA GLY A 13 3.24 28.32 -8.16
C GLY A 13 4.32 27.94 -9.14
N PHE A 14 5.58 28.19 -8.76
CA PHE A 14 6.74 27.65 -9.43
C PHE A 14 6.51 26.15 -9.70
N PHE A 15 6.64 25.77 -10.96
CA PHE A 15 7.46 24.64 -11.39
C PHE A 15 7.88 23.69 -10.25
N LEU A 16 6.98 22.79 -9.87
CA LEU A 16 7.32 21.56 -9.16
C LEU A 16 6.51 20.42 -9.78
N ILE A 17 6.64 20.25 -11.10
CA ILE A 17 6.61 18.90 -11.68
C ILE A 17 7.94 18.23 -11.27
N SER A 18 8.14 18.08 -9.96
CA SER A 18 9.08 17.09 -9.48
C SER A 18 8.36 15.78 -9.72
N CYS A 19 8.63 15.20 -10.88
CA CYS A 19 8.54 13.77 -11.09
C CYS A 19 9.39 13.17 -9.97
N GLY A 20 8.76 12.95 -8.82
CA GLY A 20 9.39 12.35 -7.67
C GLY A 20 9.81 10.99 -8.14
N GLU A 21 11.06 10.89 -8.56
CA GLU A 21 11.80 9.66 -8.68
C GLU A 21 11.44 8.91 -7.40
N LYS A 22 10.61 7.87 -7.53
CA LYS A 22 10.33 6.97 -6.42
C LYS A 22 11.69 6.41 -6.09
N ARG A 23 12.40 7.06 -5.13
CA ARG A 23 13.61 6.53 -4.55
C ARG A 23 13.21 5.11 -4.20
N LYS A 24 13.76 4.13 -4.92
CA LYS A 24 13.67 2.74 -4.50
C LYS A 24 14.25 2.79 -3.10
N ILE A 25 13.39 2.69 -2.10
CA ILE A 25 13.84 2.58 -0.72
C ILE A 25 14.54 1.23 -0.73
N THR A 26 15.86 1.25 -0.86
CA THR A 26 16.67 0.06 -0.73
C THR A 26 16.50 -0.37 0.73
N LEU A 27 15.55 -1.28 0.96
CA LEU A 27 15.34 -1.88 2.26
C LEU A 27 16.68 -2.48 2.71
N SER A 28 17.03 -2.28 3.97
CA SER A 28 18.19 -2.98 4.52
C SER A 28 17.94 -4.49 4.45
N LYS A 29 19.00 -5.31 4.40
CA LYS A 29 18.86 -6.77 4.39
C LYS A 29 17.99 -7.26 5.56
N GLU A 30 18.11 -6.63 6.73
CA GLU A 30 17.30 -6.95 7.91
C GLU A 30 15.81 -6.63 7.70
N GLN A 31 15.50 -5.51 7.05
CA GLN A 31 14.11 -5.15 6.72
C GLN A 31 13.51 -6.11 5.68
N VAL A 32 14.29 -6.54 4.69
CA VAL A 32 13.86 -7.56 3.72
C VAL A 32 13.53 -8.87 4.42
N ILE A 33 14.43 -9.35 5.28
CA ILE A 33 14.20 -10.58 6.05
C ILE A 33 12.96 -10.46 6.93
N THR A 34 12.81 -9.35 7.66
CA THR A 34 11.66 -9.12 8.55
C THR A 34 10.35 -9.11 7.78
N ASN A 35 10.30 -8.42 6.64
CA ASN A 35 9.10 -8.36 5.80
C ASN A 35 8.73 -9.74 5.25
N CYS A 36 9.70 -10.51 4.76
CA CYS A 36 9.42 -11.84 4.22
C CYS A 36 9.03 -12.85 5.30
N LEU A 37 9.59 -12.75 6.52
CA LEU A 37 9.13 -13.54 7.66
C LEU A 37 7.69 -13.22 8.03
N ASN A 38 7.28 -11.94 7.97
CA ASN A 38 5.88 -11.56 8.18
C ASN A 38 4.97 -12.12 7.08
N GLU A 39 5.35 -12.06 5.81
CA GLU A 39 4.55 -12.66 4.73
C GLU A 39 4.42 -14.19 4.89
N LYS A 40 5.49 -14.86 5.31
CA LYS A 40 5.45 -16.29 5.66
C LYS A 40 4.49 -16.57 6.81
N GLN A 41 4.55 -15.79 7.89
CA GLN A 41 3.63 -15.94 9.03
C GLN A 41 2.18 -15.71 8.60
N ASN A 42 1.91 -14.69 7.78
CA ASN A 42 0.58 -14.40 7.26
C ASN A 42 0.02 -15.48 6.32
N ALA A 43 0.88 -16.34 5.75
CA ALA A 43 0.46 -17.51 4.98
C ALA A 43 0.10 -18.72 5.87
N ILE A 44 0.55 -18.75 7.13
CA ILE A 44 0.21 -19.80 8.12
C ILE A 44 -0.99 -19.34 8.98
N PHE A 45 -0.89 -18.12 9.50
CA PHE A 45 -1.84 -17.48 10.41
C PHE A 45 -2.19 -16.09 9.85
N PRO A 46 -3.16 -15.98 8.93
CA PRO A 46 -3.53 -14.69 8.38
C PRO A 46 -4.19 -13.84 9.44
N GLU A 47 -3.85 -12.56 9.46
CA GLU A 47 -4.71 -11.58 10.13
C GLU A 47 -6.06 -11.50 9.39
N ALA A 48 -7.15 -11.51 10.17
CA ALA A 48 -8.49 -11.37 9.66
C ALA A 48 -8.95 -9.92 9.81
N GLU A 49 -9.18 -9.24 8.69
CA GLU A 49 -9.82 -7.93 8.71
C GLU A 49 -11.33 -8.10 8.73
N VAL A 50 -11.98 -7.56 9.76
CA VAL A 50 -13.44 -7.53 9.87
C VAL A 50 -13.92 -6.18 9.35
N ASN A 51 -14.63 -6.19 8.23
CA ASN A 51 -15.24 -4.97 7.69
C ASN A 51 -16.76 -5.00 7.91
N ILE A 52 -17.25 -3.99 8.62
CA ILE A 52 -18.68 -3.82 8.89
C ILE A 52 -19.19 -2.74 7.94
N SER A 53 -20.03 -3.13 6.99
CA SER A 53 -20.63 -2.21 6.03
C SER A 53 -22.12 -2.06 6.30
N LYS A 54 -22.60 -0.82 6.35
CA LYS A 54 -24.03 -0.53 6.41
C LYS A 54 -24.54 -0.27 5.00
N SER A 55 -25.60 -0.98 4.59
CA SER A 55 -26.21 -0.77 3.28
C SER A 55 -26.76 0.64 3.15
N LYS A 56 -26.48 1.31 2.02
CA LYS A 56 -27.08 2.62 1.69
C LYS A 56 -28.58 2.54 1.40
N LYS A 57 -29.14 1.34 1.18
CA LYS A 57 -30.52 1.14 0.68
C LYS A 57 -31.45 0.41 1.65
N GLY A 58 -31.09 0.28 2.92
CA GLY A 58 -31.94 -0.36 3.93
C GLY A 58 -31.24 -0.54 5.29
N ASN A 59 -31.94 -1.10 6.27
CA ASN A 59 -31.43 -1.32 7.63
C ASN A 59 -30.62 -2.63 7.77
N SER A 60 -29.89 -3.00 6.72
CA SER A 60 -29.09 -4.23 6.66
C SER A 60 -27.61 -3.91 6.87
N VAL A 61 -26.99 -4.62 7.81
CA VAL A 61 -25.56 -4.56 8.11
C VAL A 61 -24.91 -5.82 7.54
N GLY A 62 -23.87 -5.64 6.72
CA GLY A 62 -23.03 -6.72 6.22
C GLY A 62 -21.73 -6.81 7.03
N VAL A 63 -21.31 -8.03 7.34
CA VAL A 63 -20.00 -8.31 7.92
C VAL A 63 -19.21 -9.10 6.89
N SER A 64 -18.02 -8.61 6.52
CA SER A 64 -17.07 -9.32 5.67
C SER A 64 -15.80 -9.61 6.44
N LEU A 65 -15.27 -10.83 6.26
CA LEU A 65 -13.96 -11.24 6.74
C LEU A 65 -13.01 -11.35 5.55
N SER A 66 -11.86 -10.68 5.63
CA SER A 66 -10.79 -10.80 4.63
C SER A 66 -9.54 -11.40 5.26
N PHE A 67 -8.95 -12.37 4.57
CA PHE A 67 -7.71 -13.04 4.94
C PHE A 67 -6.64 -12.81 3.87
N SER A 68 -5.37 -13.10 4.21
CA SER A 68 -4.27 -13.05 3.24
C SER A 68 -4.54 -14.01 2.06
N SER A 69 -4.26 -13.56 0.82
CA SER A 69 -4.52 -14.38 -0.37
C SER A 69 -3.69 -15.67 -0.39
N ASN A 70 -2.49 -15.66 0.18
CA ASN A 70 -1.60 -16.82 0.18
C ASN A 70 -2.14 -17.92 1.11
N PHE A 71 -2.72 -17.54 2.25
CA PHE A 71 -3.42 -18.47 3.13
C PHE A 71 -4.65 -19.09 2.46
N ILE A 72 -5.51 -18.28 1.84
CA ILE A 72 -6.73 -18.79 1.16
C ILE A 72 -6.37 -19.77 0.04
N LYS A 73 -5.26 -19.50 -0.67
CA LYS A 73 -4.76 -20.36 -1.75
C LYS A 73 -4.00 -21.60 -1.24
N GLY A 74 -3.74 -21.71 0.06
CA GLY A 74 -2.99 -22.82 0.65
C GLY A 74 -1.56 -22.93 0.12
N ILE A 75 -0.92 -21.79 -0.22
CA ILE A 75 0.45 -21.78 -0.72
C ILE A 75 1.39 -22.17 0.41
N ASP A 76 2.39 -23.00 0.11
CA ASP A 76 3.45 -23.33 1.07
C ASP A 76 4.11 -22.04 1.60
N PRO A 77 4.11 -21.80 2.92
CA PRO A 77 4.71 -20.62 3.53
C PRO A 77 6.19 -20.42 3.18
N GLU A 78 6.92 -21.51 2.93
CA GLU A 78 8.33 -21.44 2.53
C GLU A 78 8.48 -20.90 1.10
N ILE A 79 7.56 -21.26 0.20
CA ILE A 79 7.51 -20.71 -1.16
C ILE A 79 7.23 -19.21 -1.10
N VAL A 80 6.29 -18.78 -0.25
CA VAL A 80 5.98 -17.35 -0.03
C VAL A 80 7.22 -16.59 0.44
N TYR A 81 7.98 -17.15 1.39
CA TYR A 81 9.22 -16.55 1.87
C TYR A 81 10.26 -16.39 0.76
N ILE A 82 10.53 -17.46 0.01
CA ILE A 82 11.52 -17.47 -1.08
C ILE A 82 11.14 -16.46 -2.18
N ASP A 83 9.86 -16.40 -2.55
CA ASP A 83 9.36 -15.46 -3.56
C ASP A 83 9.49 -14.01 -3.09
N CYS A 84 9.17 -13.74 -1.82
CA CYS A 84 9.38 -12.42 -1.22
C CYS A 84 10.85 -12.00 -1.24
N ILE A 85 11.77 -12.89 -0.86
CA ILE A 85 13.21 -12.60 -0.88
C ILE A 85 13.67 -12.27 -2.30
N LYS A 86 13.27 -13.05 -3.30
CA LYS A 86 13.60 -12.77 -4.72
C LYS A 86 13.09 -11.40 -5.14
N ARG A 87 11.80 -11.11 -4.93
CA ARG A 87 11.16 -9.85 -5.30
C ARG A 87 11.78 -8.61 -4.66
N LEU A 88 12.29 -8.72 -3.44
CA LEU A 88 12.86 -7.60 -2.68
C LEU A 88 14.38 -7.48 -2.80
N SER A 89 15.06 -8.47 -3.38
CA SER A 89 16.51 -8.48 -3.56
C SER A 89 16.96 -8.10 -4.99
N ASP A 90 16.03 -8.06 -5.95
CA ASP A 90 16.22 -7.62 -7.35
C ASP A 90 16.02 -6.09 -7.54
#